data_AF-A0A653RZG3-F1
#
_entry.id   AF-A0A653RZG3-F1
#
_cell.length_a   1.000
_cell.length_b   1.000
_cell.length_c   1.000
_cell.angle_alpha   90.00
_cell.angle_beta   90.00
_cell.angle_gamma   90.00
#
_symmetry.space_group_name_H-M   'P 1'
#
loop_
_entity.id
_entity.type
_entity.pdbx_description
1 polymer ?
#
loop_
_entity_poly.entity_id
_entity_poly.type
_entity_poly.pdbx_seq_one_letter_code
_entity_poly.pdbx_strand_id
1 'polypeptide(L)'
;MEKKTYSVNKRRLIAISFGVLALILSIVFFLKVDTPQHLGDYFTQAYYGQFGAIAICVELIAAAYYLYVGHKKTNFAMALFAFTVVLNGILNLFGVGTVIIPLAIMMLLLVSGGIAFFIAFSNAFNLGKISIGNVILSFVFGNIIAFYFSYF
;
A
#
# COMPACT_ATOMS: atom_id res chain seq x y z
N MET A 1 13.64 -9.35 -29.75
CA MET A 1 12.78 -8.17 -29.46
C MET A 1 11.53 -8.56 -28.66
N GLU A 2 10.87 -9.67 -28.96
CA GLU A 2 9.67 -10.20 -28.27
C GLU A 2 9.75 -10.29 -26.72
N LYS A 3 10.85 -10.80 -26.16
CA LYS A 3 11.02 -10.94 -24.70
C LYS A 3 10.88 -9.61 -23.94
N LYS A 4 11.33 -8.50 -24.55
CA LYS A 4 11.27 -7.16 -23.96
C LYS A 4 9.83 -6.64 -23.98
N THR A 5 9.11 -6.84 -25.08
CA THR A 5 7.71 -6.43 -25.25
C THR A 5 6.77 -7.16 -24.28
N TYR A 6 6.98 -8.48 -24.11
CA TYR A 6 6.18 -9.30 -23.21
C TYR A 6 6.34 -8.92 -21.73
N SER A 7 7.57 -8.56 -21.31
CA SER A 7 7.85 -8.04 -19.98
C SER A 7 7.13 -6.70 -19.70
N VAL A 8 7.10 -5.80 -20.68
CA VAL A 8 6.40 -4.52 -20.56
C VAL A 8 4.89 -4.71 -20.44
N ASN A 9 4.30 -5.61 -21.22
CA ASN A 9 2.86 -5.89 -21.16
C ASN A 9 2.47 -6.50 -19.82
N LYS A 10 3.24 -7.46 -19.29
CA LYS A 10 3.03 -8.02 -17.94
C LYS A 10 3.11 -6.95 -16.86
N ARG A 11 4.14 -6.10 -16.92
CA ARG A 11 4.33 -5.00 -15.98
C ARG A 11 3.12 -4.06 -15.96
N ARG A 12 2.67 -3.64 -17.14
CA ARG A 12 1.51 -2.75 -17.30
C ARG A 12 0.23 -3.41 -16.81
N LEU A 13 0.03 -4.70 -17.08
CA LEU A 13 -1.13 -5.44 -16.61
C LEU A 13 -1.19 -5.45 -15.08
N ILE A 14 -0.09 -5.82 -14.40
CA ILE A 14 -0.03 -5.82 -12.93
C ILE A 14 -0.27 -4.40 -12.38
N ALA A 15 0.34 -3.39 -13.00
CA ALA A 15 0.15 -2.00 -12.60
C ALA A 15 -1.32 -1.56 -12.72
N ILE A 16 -1.98 -1.88 -13.83
CA ILE A 16 -3.41 -1.59 -14.01
C ILE A 16 -4.25 -2.33 -12.96
N SER A 17 -3.99 -3.63 -12.74
CA SER A 17 -4.71 -4.42 -11.73
C SER A 17 -4.57 -3.81 -10.33
N PHE A 18 -3.36 -3.42 -9.93
CA PHE A 18 -3.12 -2.76 -8.65
C PHE A 18 -3.79 -1.39 -8.57
N GLY A 19 -3.72 -0.60 -9.63
CA GLY A 19 -4.37 0.72 -9.69
C GLY A 19 -5.89 0.62 -9.57
N VAL A 20 -6.52 -0.28 -10.32
CA VAL A 20 -7.98 -0.52 -10.26
C VAL A 20 -8.38 -1.02 -8.88
N LEU A 21 -7.65 -1.99 -8.32
CA LEU A 21 -7.90 -2.49 -6.96
C LEU A 21 -7.84 -1.35 -5.93
N ALA A 22 -6.79 -0.53 -5.99
CA ALA A 22 -6.61 0.56 -5.05
C ALA A 22 -7.69 1.64 -5.18
N LEU A 23 -8.14 1.95 -6.40
CA LEU A 23 -9.23 2.90 -6.62
C LEU A 23 -10.56 2.39 -6.05
N ILE A 24 -10.90 1.13 -6.31
CA ILE A 24 -12.12 0.50 -5.77
C ILE A 24 -12.09 0.53 -4.25
N LEU A 25 -10.99 0.09 -3.64
CA LEU A 25 -10.85 0.08 -2.18
C LEU A 25 -10.85 1.49 -1.59
N SER A 26 -10.21 2.47 -2.24
CA SER A 26 -10.25 3.87 -1.82
C SER A 26 -11.68 4.38 -1.73
N ILE A 27 -12.51 4.11 -2.75
CA ILE A 27 -13.92 4.51 -2.75
C ILE A 27 -14.67 3.81 -1.62
N VAL A 28 -14.47 2.50 -1.44
CA VAL A 28 -15.13 1.73 -0.37
C VAL A 28 -14.78 2.28 1.01
N PHE A 29 -13.52 2.58 1.27
CA PHE A 29 -13.09 3.14 2.56
C PHE A 29 -13.54 4.58 2.75
N PHE A 30 -13.48 5.40 1.70
CA PHE A 30 -13.95 6.79 1.75
C PHE A 30 -15.44 6.88 2.11
N LEU A 31 -16.27 6.01 1.54
CA LEU A 31 -17.70 5.94 1.85
C LEU A 31 -18.00 5.44 3.28
N LYS A 32 -17.02 4.86 3.96
CA LYS A 32 -17.12 4.42 5.36
C LYS A 32 -16.59 5.45 6.35
N VAL A 33 -16.07 6.60 5.88
CA VAL A 33 -15.61 7.65 6.78
C VAL A 33 -16.83 8.32 7.42
N ASP A 34 -16.95 8.16 8.74
CA ASP A 34 -18.01 8.79 9.52
C ASP A 34 -17.69 10.27 9.73
N THR A 35 -18.66 11.13 9.42
CA THR A 35 -18.51 12.57 9.66
C THR A 35 -18.81 12.88 11.13
N PRO A 36 -17.86 13.49 11.88
CA PRO A 36 -18.09 13.79 13.28
C PRO A 36 -19.17 14.86 13.49
N GLN A 37 -19.96 14.70 14.54
CA GLN A 37 -21.05 15.64 14.88
C GLN A 37 -20.54 16.87 15.66
N HIS A 38 -19.39 16.76 16.33
CA HIS A 38 -18.78 17.84 17.11
C HIS A 38 -17.37 18.16 16.61
N LEU A 39 -16.96 19.43 16.74
CA LEU A 39 -15.63 19.88 16.30
C LEU A 39 -14.48 19.18 17.04
N GLY A 40 -14.67 18.81 18.32
CA GLY A 40 -13.64 18.11 19.10
C GLY A 40 -13.30 16.72 18.54
N ASP A 41 -14.28 16.06 17.93
CA ASP A 41 -14.14 14.68 17.45
C ASP A 41 -13.23 14.60 16.20
N TYR A 42 -13.11 15.69 15.44
CA TYR A 42 -12.17 15.78 14.31
C TYR A 42 -10.70 15.67 14.74
N PHE A 43 -10.40 15.92 16.02
CA PHE A 43 -9.05 15.86 16.58
C PHE A 43 -8.79 14.57 17.36
N THR A 44 -9.62 13.54 17.17
CA THR A 44 -9.47 12.26 17.85
C THR A 44 -8.75 11.24 17.00
N GLN A 45 -7.95 10.38 17.64
CA GLN A 45 -7.31 9.22 17.03
C GLN A 45 -8.33 8.31 16.31
N ALA A 46 -9.53 8.17 16.88
CA ALA A 46 -10.60 7.36 16.30
C ALA A 46 -11.06 7.90 14.94
N TYR A 47 -11.05 9.22 14.75
CA TYR A 47 -11.37 9.84 13.47
C TYR A 47 -10.23 9.70 12.46
N TYR A 48 -8.98 10.00 12.85
CA TYR A 48 -7.83 9.88 11.96
C TYR A 48 -7.58 8.43 11.52
N GLY A 49 -7.81 7.45 12.40
CA GLY A 49 -7.63 6.03 12.07
C GLY A 49 -8.50 5.53 10.91
N GLN A 50 -9.64 6.18 10.63
CA GLN A 50 -10.48 5.84 9.48
C GLN A 50 -9.75 6.06 8.14
N PHE A 51 -8.78 6.97 8.11
CA PHE A 51 -7.99 7.28 6.92
C PHE A 51 -6.80 6.33 6.72
N GLY A 52 -6.47 5.47 7.69
CA GLY A 52 -5.35 4.53 7.57
C GLY A 52 -5.51 3.55 6.41
N ALA A 53 -6.72 3.03 6.21
CA ALA A 53 -7.04 2.16 5.08
C ALA A 53 -6.95 2.90 3.72
N ILE A 54 -7.28 4.20 3.72
CA ILE A 54 -7.16 5.07 2.53
C ILE A 54 -5.67 5.33 2.23
N ALA A 55 -4.84 5.58 3.25
CA ALA A 55 -3.40 5.79 3.08
C ALA A 55 -2.73 4.58 2.41
N ILE A 56 -3.07 3.37 2.81
CA ILE A 56 -2.61 2.13 2.15
C ILE A 56 -2.99 2.11 0.66
N CYS A 57 -4.21 2.54 0.34
CA CYS A 57 -4.65 2.61 -1.06
C CYS A 57 -3.87 3.66 -1.86
N VAL A 58 -3.56 4.81 -1.26
CA VAL A 58 -2.72 5.85 -1.88
C VAL A 58 -1.32 5.31 -2.17
N GLU A 59 -0.72 4.56 -1.25
CA GLU A 59 0.57 3.91 -1.47
C GLU A 59 0.51 2.90 -2.64
N LEU A 60 -0.57 2.10 -2.72
CA LEU A 60 -0.77 1.16 -3.82
C LEU A 60 -0.96 1.87 -5.16
N ILE A 61 -1.69 2.99 -5.21
CA ILE A 61 -1.83 3.84 -6.40
C ILE A 61 -0.46 4.38 -6.84
N ALA A 62 0.33 4.92 -5.90
CA ALA A 62 1.65 5.44 -6.19
C ALA A 62 2.59 4.34 -6.72
N ALA A 63 2.56 3.16 -6.10
CA ALA A 63 3.33 2.00 -6.54
C ALA A 63 2.90 1.53 -7.95
N ALA A 64 1.59 1.41 -8.18
CA ALA A 64 1.00 1.06 -9.47
C ALA A 64 1.40 2.05 -10.56
N TYR A 65 1.32 3.36 -10.29
CA TYR A 65 1.71 4.40 -11.24
C TYR A 65 3.19 4.28 -11.62
N TYR A 66 4.10 4.17 -10.64
CA TYR A 66 5.52 4.01 -10.93
C TYR A 66 5.80 2.72 -11.72
N LEU A 67 5.13 1.62 -11.38
CA LEU A 67 5.24 0.35 -12.11
C LEU A 67 4.76 0.48 -13.56
N TYR A 68 3.66 1.19 -13.80
CA TYR A 68 3.10 1.40 -15.13
C TYR A 68 4.09 2.11 -16.05
N VAL A 69 4.59 3.27 -15.59
CA VAL A 69 5.57 4.09 -16.31
C VAL A 69 6.92 3.38 -16.39
N GLY A 70 7.21 2.46 -15.47
CA GLY A 70 8.49 1.74 -15.39
C GLY A 70 9.59 2.61 -14.81
N HIS A 71 9.27 3.37 -13.77
CA HIS A 71 10.20 4.32 -13.16
C HIS A 71 11.14 3.63 -12.15
N LYS A 72 12.36 4.15 -11.96
CA LYS A 72 13.35 3.61 -11.01
C LYS A 72 12.88 3.58 -9.54
N LYS A 73 11.88 4.38 -9.20
CA LYS A 73 11.25 4.42 -7.86
C LYS A 73 10.27 3.28 -7.60
N THR A 74 9.95 2.46 -8.62
CA THR A 74 8.97 1.36 -8.50
C THR A 74 9.29 0.43 -7.34
N ASN A 75 10.54 -0.04 -7.24
CA ASN A 75 10.91 -1.02 -6.21
C ASN A 75 10.79 -0.43 -4.80
N PHE A 76 11.13 0.86 -4.63
CA PHE A 76 10.92 1.56 -3.36
C PHE A 76 9.43 1.67 -3.00
N ALA A 77 8.59 2.14 -3.93
CA ALA A 77 7.16 2.31 -3.67
C ALA A 77 6.45 0.99 -3.40
N MET A 78 6.83 -0.09 -4.10
CA MET A 78 6.33 -1.44 -3.87
C MET A 78 6.73 -1.97 -2.49
N ALA A 79 7.99 -1.76 -2.09
CA ALA A 79 8.46 -2.16 -0.76
C ALA A 79 7.75 -1.38 0.35
N LEU A 80 7.59 -0.06 0.18
CA LEU A 80 6.87 0.82 1.12
C LEU A 80 5.46 0.28 1.37
N PHE A 81 4.67 0.15 0.31
CA PHE A 81 3.32 -0.41 0.36
C PHE A 81 3.26 -1.77 1.06
N ALA A 82 4.16 -2.69 0.68
CA ALA A 82 4.17 -4.02 1.22
C ALA A 82 4.52 -4.05 2.72
N PHE A 83 5.46 -3.22 3.18
CA PHE A 83 5.76 -3.09 4.62
C PHE A 83 4.57 -2.51 5.39
N THR A 84 3.93 -1.45 4.87
CA THR A 84 2.74 -0.85 5.49
C THR A 84 1.61 -1.86 5.67
N VAL A 85 1.33 -2.64 4.62
CA VAL A 85 0.27 -3.66 4.64
C VAL A 85 0.60 -4.81 5.57
N VAL A 86 1.86 -5.28 5.60
CA VAL A 86 2.26 -6.36 6.51
C VAL A 86 2.08 -5.94 7.97
N LEU A 87 2.53 -4.74 8.35
CA LEU A 87 2.33 -4.28 9.72
C LEU A 87 0.85 -4.11 10.06
N ASN A 88 0.07 -3.49 9.17
CA ASN A 88 -1.38 -3.39 9.39
C ASN A 88 -2.04 -4.78 9.48
N GLY A 89 -1.60 -5.75 8.67
CA GLY A 89 -2.07 -7.14 8.73
C GLY A 89 -1.82 -7.78 10.09
N ILE A 90 -0.61 -7.57 10.63
CA ILE A 90 -0.25 -8.02 11.99
C ILE A 90 -1.13 -7.32 13.03
N LEU A 91 -1.25 -6.00 12.99
CA LEU A 91 -2.06 -5.22 13.93
C LEU A 91 -3.53 -5.65 13.92
N ASN A 92 -4.11 -5.81 12.73
CA ASN A 92 -5.49 -6.24 12.53
C ASN A 92 -5.72 -7.69 13.04
N LEU A 93 -4.73 -8.59 12.88
CA LEU A 93 -4.81 -9.95 13.41
C LEU A 93 -4.86 -9.99 14.94
N PHE A 94 -4.08 -9.11 15.60
CA PHE A 94 -4.08 -9.01 17.05
C PHE A 94 -5.20 -8.12 17.60
N GLY A 95 -6.03 -7.51 16.74
CA GLY A 95 -7.07 -6.57 17.15
C GLY A 95 -6.53 -5.30 17.80
N VAL A 96 -5.32 -4.89 17.41
CA VAL A 96 -4.61 -3.76 17.99
C VAL A 96 -4.66 -2.58 17.02
N GLY A 97 -5.00 -1.39 17.54
CA GLY A 97 -5.12 -0.17 16.76
C GLY A 97 -6.55 0.14 16.34
N THR A 98 -6.76 1.35 15.81
CA THR A 98 -8.07 1.86 15.39
C THR A 98 -8.41 1.51 13.93
N VAL A 99 -7.42 1.10 13.14
CA VAL A 99 -7.59 0.74 11.72
C VAL A 99 -8.19 -0.66 11.61
N ILE A 100 -9.52 -0.74 11.51
CA ILE A 100 -10.22 -2.03 11.34
C ILE A 100 -10.54 -2.24 9.86
N ILE A 101 -9.69 -3.03 9.19
CA ILE A 101 -9.92 -3.47 7.81
C ILE A 101 -10.62 -4.83 7.83
N PRO A 102 -11.76 -5.02 7.14
CA PRO A 102 -12.40 -6.33 7.03
C PRO A 102 -11.40 -7.41 6.59
N LEU A 103 -11.42 -8.57 7.24
CA LEU A 103 -10.41 -9.62 7.06
C LEU A 103 -10.21 -10.00 5.58
N ALA A 104 -11.30 -10.13 4.82
CA ALA A 104 -11.23 -10.45 3.38
C ALA A 104 -10.46 -9.39 2.57
N ILE A 105 -10.64 -8.11 2.89
CA ILE A 105 -9.93 -7.02 2.22
C ILE A 105 -8.47 -6.99 2.66
N MET A 106 -8.19 -7.24 3.95
CA MET A 106 -6.83 -7.33 4.46
C MET A 106 -6.05 -8.47 3.79
N MET A 107 -6.65 -9.65 3.62
CA MET A 107 -6.03 -10.77 2.92
C MET A 107 -5.71 -10.43 1.46
N LEU A 108 -6.62 -9.72 0.78
CA LEU A 108 -6.40 -9.25 -0.59
C LEU A 108 -5.23 -8.25 -0.67
N LEU A 109 -5.13 -7.33 0.28
CA LEU A 109 -4.01 -6.40 0.40
C LEU A 109 -2.71 -7.13 0.70
N LEU A 110 -2.70 -8.12 1.60
CA LEU A 110 -1.51 -8.92 1.92
C LEU A 110 -0.99 -9.72 0.73
N VAL A 111 -1.88 -10.32 -0.06
CA VAL A 111 -1.50 -11.00 -1.32
C VAL A 111 -0.86 -10.00 -2.28
N SER A 112 -1.47 -8.81 -2.42
CA SER A 112 -0.92 -7.72 -3.24
C SER A 112 0.45 -7.26 -2.72
N GLY A 113 0.62 -7.18 -1.40
CA GLY A 113 1.87 -6.86 -0.71
C GLY A 113 2.95 -7.91 -0.96
N GLY A 114 2.60 -9.20 -0.95
CA GLY A 114 3.52 -10.28 -1.29
C GLY A 114 4.02 -10.19 -2.73
N ILE A 115 3.12 -9.89 -3.68
CA ILE A 115 3.50 -9.64 -5.08
C ILE A 115 4.39 -8.40 -5.19
N ALA A 116 4.06 -7.32 -4.47
CA ALA A 116 4.84 -6.09 -4.45
C ALA A 116 6.26 -6.32 -3.89
N PHE A 117 6.42 -7.08 -2.80
CA PHE A 117 7.73 -7.49 -2.29
C PHE A 117 8.51 -8.30 -3.32
N PHE A 118 7.86 -9.28 -3.96
CA PHE A 118 8.51 -10.06 -5.00
C PHE A 118 9.06 -9.13 -6.10
N ILE A 119 8.26 -8.19 -6.59
CA ILE A 119 8.70 -7.22 -7.61
C ILE A 119 9.87 -6.37 -7.10
N ALA A 120 9.75 -5.83 -5.88
CA ALA A 120 10.71 -4.90 -5.30
C ALA A 120 12.10 -5.53 -5.10
N PHE A 121 12.16 -6.75 -4.54
CA PHE A 121 13.41 -7.40 -4.16
C PHE A 121 14.01 -8.27 -5.25
N SER A 122 13.20 -8.90 -6.11
CA SER A 122 13.72 -9.68 -7.25
C SER A 122 14.16 -8.81 -8.42
N ASN A 123 13.77 -7.52 -8.44
CA ASN A 123 13.92 -6.62 -9.58
C ASN A 123 13.32 -7.24 -10.86
N ALA A 124 12.12 -7.82 -10.75
CA ALA A 124 11.46 -8.65 -11.77
C ALA A 124 11.37 -7.99 -13.17
N PHE A 125 11.28 -6.65 -13.23
CA PHE A 125 11.15 -5.89 -14.47
C PHE A 125 12.42 -5.13 -14.87
N ASN A 126 13.54 -5.40 -14.20
CA ASN A 126 14.84 -4.79 -14.45
C ASN A 126 14.81 -3.24 -14.42
N LEU A 127 14.11 -2.68 -13.42
CA LEU A 127 13.93 -1.23 -13.23
C LEU A 127 14.97 -0.59 -12.31
N GLY A 128 15.93 -1.40 -11.83
CA GLY A 128 17.01 -1.00 -10.93
C GLY A 128 16.81 -1.61 -9.55
N LYS A 129 17.79 -2.37 -9.06
CA LYS A 129 17.71 -3.03 -7.75
C LYS A 129 17.48 -2.00 -6.65
N ILE A 130 16.62 -2.34 -5.68
CA ILE A 130 16.45 -1.53 -4.49
C ILE A 130 17.78 -1.52 -3.70
N SER A 131 18.25 -0.33 -3.33
CA SER A 131 19.43 -0.20 -2.47
C SER A 131 19.06 -0.53 -1.02
N ILE A 132 20.02 -0.97 -0.21
CA ILE A 132 19.80 -1.26 1.22
C ILE A 132 19.24 -0.03 1.94
N GLY A 133 19.75 1.17 1.64
CA GLY A 133 19.22 2.42 2.20
C GLY A 133 17.74 2.62 1.85
N ASN A 134 17.33 2.33 0.61
CA ASN A 134 15.92 2.42 0.21
C ASN A 134 15.06 1.33 0.86
N VAL A 135 15.60 0.13 1.10
CA VAL A 135 14.90 -0.92 1.87
C VAL A 135 14.62 -0.42 3.28
N ILE A 136 15.64 0.08 3.98
CA ILE A 136 15.50 0.61 5.34
C ILE A 136 14.51 1.77 5.36
N LEU A 137 14.61 2.73 4.44
CA LEU A 137 13.67 3.85 4.36
C LEU A 137 12.24 3.38 4.08
N SER A 138 12.04 2.44 3.15
CA SER A 138 10.71 1.91 2.85
C SER A 138 10.10 1.16 4.04
N PHE A 139 10.93 0.44 4.79
CA PHE A 139 10.51 -0.20 6.04
C PHE A 139 10.12 0.85 7.07
N VAL A 140 11.01 1.80 7.37
CA VAL A 140 10.76 2.83 8.39
C VAL A 140 9.51 3.64 8.05
N PHE A 141 9.41 4.18 6.84
CA PHE A 141 8.25 5.00 6.45
C PHE A 141 6.95 4.20 6.42
N GLY A 142 6.95 2.97 5.88
CA GLY A 142 5.73 2.16 5.85
C GLY A 142 5.23 1.81 7.25
N ASN A 143 6.16 1.51 8.17
CA ASN A 143 5.79 1.25 9.57
C ASN A 143 5.35 2.53 10.30
N ILE A 144 5.96 3.69 10.03
CA ILE A 144 5.50 4.98 10.58
C ILE A 144 4.07 5.27 10.14
N ILE A 145 3.74 5.07 8.86
CA ILE A 145 2.39 5.33 8.34
C ILE A 145 1.38 4.40 9.01
N ALA A 146 1.68 3.10 9.06
CA ALA A 146 0.82 2.12 9.72
C ALA A 146 0.62 2.43 11.21
N PHE A 147 1.69 2.82 11.91
CA PHE A 147 1.64 3.16 13.32
C PHE A 147 0.87 4.46 13.57
N TYR A 148 1.13 5.50 12.78
CA TYR A 148 0.46 6.79 12.89
C TYR A 148 -1.05 6.62 12.86
N PHE A 149 -1.60 6.02 11.80
CA PHE A 149 -3.05 5.85 11.70
C PHE A 149 -3.64 4.87 12.72
N SER A 150 -2.83 3.99 13.30
CA SER A 150 -3.29 3.01 14.29
C SER A 150 -3.31 3.57 15.72
N TYR A 151 -2.44 4.53 16.03
CA TYR A 151 -2.15 4.97 17.41
C TYR A 151 -2.23 6.49 17.65
N PHE A 152 -2.25 7.31 16.60
CA PHE A 152 -2.33 8.77 16.67
C PHE A 152 -3.51 9.30 15.85
#